data_AF-A0A9C9NGA4-F1
#
_entry.id   AF-A0A9C9NGA4-F1
#
_cell.length_a   1.000
_cell.length_b   1.000
_cell.length_c   1.000
_cell.angle_alpha   90.00
_cell.angle_beta   90.00
_cell.angle_gamma   90.00
#
_symmetry.space_group_name_H-M   'P 1'
#
loop_
_entity.id
_entity.type
_entity.pdbx_description
1 polymer ?
#
loop_
_entity_poly.entity_id
_entity_poly.type
_entity_poly.pdbx_seq_one_letter_code
_entity_poly.pdbx_strand_id
1 'polypeptide(L)'
;MGWRKWAIRGQDSLVRWDLDDHDGINGMFQQAFPTFKQVFIPIQKALLFRTDTERNNPEGRSILRTAYRSYYFKRRIQEIEGIGVERDLAGLPMLTPPEKVDIWNTKDAKMVTLKGESERLVRSIRRDEQEGIVKPYGWTLDLLTTGGRRQFDTNAIITRYDQRIAMSVMADFLLIGHQKVGSFALASSKTKLFATALSGFLAGIRDVINRHAIPKLVTLNGWAEELSPTLAFGDIETVDLAELGKYITDISGAGLLFPDKELERHLRAQGNLPPPEEGVDAPPEPDPEPEPEPGLP
;
A
#
# COMPACT_ATOMS: atom_id res chain seq x y z
N MET A 1 -0.69 -3.77 36.88
CA MET A 1 -0.39 -2.56 36.08
C MET A 1 -0.40 -2.92 34.60
N GLY A 2 -0.93 -2.06 33.74
CA GLY A 2 -1.01 -2.27 32.28
C GLY A 2 -0.57 -1.02 31.52
N TRP A 3 -0.43 -1.11 30.20
CA TRP A 3 -0.19 0.08 29.38
C TRP A 3 -1.44 0.95 29.34
N ARG A 4 -1.30 2.22 29.72
CA ARG A 4 -2.39 3.20 29.54
C ARG A 4 -2.60 3.57 28.07
N LYS A 5 -1.50 3.73 27.32
CA LYS A 5 -1.50 4.05 25.88
C LYS A 5 -0.13 3.83 25.26
N TRP A 6 -0.09 3.57 23.96
CA TRP A 6 1.13 3.70 23.14
C TRP A 6 1.00 4.95 22.27
N ALA A 7 1.94 5.87 22.42
CA ALA A 7 1.92 7.13 21.69
C ALA A 7 2.75 7.02 20.41
N ILE A 8 2.11 7.19 19.26
CA ILE A 8 2.79 7.24 17.96
C ILE A 8 3.68 8.47 17.92
N ARG A 9 4.89 8.30 17.38
CA ARG A 9 5.87 9.37 17.17
C ARG A 9 6.04 9.56 15.67
N GLY A 10 5.69 10.75 15.18
CA GLY A 10 5.79 11.08 13.76
C GLY A 10 7.26 11.21 13.33
N GLN A 11 7.61 10.64 12.18
CA GLN A 11 8.97 10.68 11.64
C GLN A 11 9.38 12.09 11.18
N ASP A 12 8.40 12.95 10.90
CA ASP A 12 8.57 14.38 10.58
C ASP A 12 9.10 15.21 11.75
N SER A 13 8.87 14.74 12.98
CA SER A 13 9.32 15.39 14.22
C SER A 13 10.66 14.85 14.75
N LEU A 14 11.22 13.81 14.11
CA LEU A 14 12.54 13.29 14.43
C LEU A 14 13.61 14.29 14.01
N VAL A 15 14.51 14.64 14.93
CA VAL A 15 15.65 15.52 14.64
C VAL A 15 16.90 14.69 14.35
N ARG A 16 17.22 13.74 15.23
CA ARG A 16 18.36 12.82 15.08
C ARG A 16 18.22 11.59 15.98
N TRP A 17 18.91 10.53 15.60
CA TRP A 17 19.17 9.38 16.45
C TRP A 17 20.41 9.61 17.32
N ASP A 18 20.42 8.96 18.48
CA ASP A 18 21.57 8.87 19.36
C ASP A 18 22.11 7.44 19.29
N LEU A 19 23.31 7.30 18.73
CA LEU A 19 23.97 6.00 18.51
C LEU A 19 25.21 5.93 19.40
N ASP A 20 25.52 4.75 19.92
CA ASP A 20 26.79 4.49 20.61
C ASP A 20 27.92 4.22 19.61
N ASP A 21 29.15 4.08 20.13
CA ASP A 21 30.36 3.85 19.32
C ASP A 21 30.36 2.51 18.54
N HIS A 22 29.38 1.64 18.79
CA HIS A 22 29.23 0.31 18.20
C HIS A 22 27.91 0.16 17.41
N ASP A 23 27.34 1.28 16.93
CA ASP A 23 26.07 1.34 16.19
C ASP A 23 24.83 0.87 16.99
N GLY A 24 24.92 0.82 18.32
CA GLY A 24 23.80 0.58 19.21
C GLY A 24 22.90 1.81 19.33
N ILE A 25 21.58 1.61 19.35
CA ILE A 25 20.60 2.71 19.35
C ILE A 25 20.25 3.06 20.80
N ASN A 26 20.70 4.22 21.29
CA ASN A 26 20.39 4.69 22.64
C ASN A 26 19.02 5.38 22.73
N GLY A 27 18.58 6.01 21.65
CA GLY A 27 17.30 6.73 21.61
C GLY A 27 17.23 7.73 20.46
N MET A 28 16.24 8.62 20.52
CA MET A 28 16.06 9.67 19.52
C MET A 28 15.77 11.02 20.15
N PHE A 29 16.20 12.08 19.47
CA PHE A 29 15.80 13.46 19.77
C PHE A 29 14.60 13.83 18.89
N GLN A 30 13.51 14.20 19.54
CA GLN A 30 12.28 14.63 18.89
C GLN A 30 11.99 16.10 19.16
N GLN A 31 11.49 16.81 18.16
CA GLN A 31 11.01 18.18 18.26
C GLN A 31 9.63 18.27 17.61
N ALA A 32 8.57 18.39 18.43
CA ALA A 32 7.19 18.39 17.97
C ALA A 32 6.43 19.64 18.46
N PHE A 33 5.35 19.98 17.74
CA PHE A 33 4.33 20.91 18.21
C PHE A 33 3.71 20.39 19.53
N PRO A 34 3.31 21.24 20.49
CA PRO A 34 3.25 22.72 20.47
C PRO A 34 4.50 23.43 20.96
N THR A 35 5.38 22.75 21.68
CA THR A 35 6.47 23.40 22.43
C THR A 35 7.73 23.59 21.61
N PHE A 36 7.92 22.81 20.53
CA PHE A 36 9.13 22.82 19.69
C PHE A 36 10.45 22.73 20.46
N LYS A 37 10.41 22.18 21.67
CA LYS A 37 11.61 21.88 22.45
C LYS A 37 12.12 20.51 22.04
N GLN A 38 13.43 20.39 21.89
CA GLN A 38 14.06 19.09 21.66
C GLN A 38 13.99 18.27 22.95
N VAL A 39 13.43 17.07 22.84
CA VAL A 39 13.30 16.11 23.94
C VAL A 39 13.99 14.82 23.54
N PHE A 40 14.86 14.34 24.41
CA PHE A 40 15.46 13.02 24.25
C PHE A 40 14.49 11.93 24.72
N ILE A 41 14.25 10.94 23.87
CA ILE A 41 13.44 9.76 24.14
C ILE A 41 14.38 8.55 24.14
N PRO A 42 14.70 8.00 25.33
CA PRO A 42 15.52 6.80 25.43
C PRO A 42 14.84 5.60 24.78
N ILE A 43 15.60 4.73 24.11
CA ILE A 43 15.09 3.54 23.43
C ILE A 43 14.35 2.60 24.39
N GLN A 44 14.73 2.57 25.67
CA GLN A 44 14.10 1.75 26.70
C GLN A 44 12.63 2.16 26.94
N LYS A 45 12.26 3.40 26.61
CA LYS A 45 10.89 3.94 26.71
C LYS A 45 10.15 3.98 25.36
N ALA A 46 10.74 3.41 24.31
CA ALA A 46 10.18 3.39 22.97
C ALA A 46 10.10 1.95 22.41
N LEU A 47 9.27 1.78 21.38
CA LEU A 47 9.23 0.59 20.54
C LEU A 47 9.56 1.03 19.12
N LEU A 48 10.65 0.49 18.57
CA LEU A 48 11.14 0.86 17.25
C LEU A 48 10.68 -0.17 16.22
N PHE A 49 9.71 0.21 15.40
CA PHE A 49 9.21 -0.61 14.29
C PHE A 49 9.91 -0.20 13.00
N ARG A 50 10.50 -1.17 12.29
CA ARG A 50 11.25 -0.94 11.06
C ARG A 50 10.81 -1.92 9.98
N THR A 51 10.68 -1.44 8.76
CA THR A 51 10.38 -2.25 7.57
C THR A 51 11.59 -3.01 7.06
N ASP A 52 12.78 -2.49 7.34
CA ASP A 52 14.08 -3.07 6.99
C ASP A 52 15.08 -2.70 8.09
N THR A 53 16.03 -3.59 8.36
CA THR A 53 17.04 -3.43 9.42
C THR A 53 18.47 -3.50 8.89
N GLU A 54 18.67 -3.31 7.58
CA GLU A 54 19.99 -3.24 6.95
C GLU A 54 20.94 -2.31 7.75
N ARG A 55 22.11 -2.84 8.14
CA ARG A 55 23.15 -2.13 8.91
C ARG A 55 22.66 -1.50 10.23
N ASN A 56 21.65 -2.08 10.85
CA ASN A 56 20.99 -1.56 12.05
C ASN A 56 20.49 -0.11 11.92
N ASN A 57 20.22 0.38 10.69
CA ASN A 57 19.69 1.72 10.50
C ASN A 57 18.35 1.86 11.26
N PRO A 58 18.21 2.83 12.18
CA PRO A 58 16.97 3.02 12.93
C PRO A 58 15.81 3.55 12.08
N GLU A 59 16.09 4.21 10.95
CA GLU A 59 15.05 4.78 10.07
C GLU A 59 14.44 3.75 9.12
N GLY A 60 15.16 2.65 8.85
CA GLY A 60 14.77 1.66 7.86
C GLY A 60 14.61 2.22 6.45
N ARG A 61 13.78 1.58 5.62
CA ARG A 61 13.50 2.01 4.25
C ARG A 61 12.02 1.87 3.93
N SER A 62 11.39 2.96 3.49
CA SER A 62 9.97 2.93 3.09
C SER A 62 9.71 1.92 1.98
N ILE A 63 8.64 1.13 2.12
CA ILE A 63 8.16 0.19 1.11
C ILE A 63 7.82 0.90 -0.22
N LEU A 64 7.44 2.18 -0.16
CA LEU A 64 7.10 3.00 -1.34
C LEU A 64 8.34 3.60 -2.01
N ARG A 65 9.54 3.44 -1.45
CA ARG A 65 10.77 4.05 -1.98
C ARG A 65 11.05 3.63 -3.43
N THR A 66 10.74 2.38 -3.76
CA THR A 66 10.93 1.80 -5.10
C THR A 66 9.87 2.30 -6.10
N ALA A 67 8.67 2.64 -5.64
CA ALA A 67 7.59 3.20 -6.47
C ALA A 67 7.87 4.63 -6.94
N TYR A 68 8.73 5.38 -6.22
CA TYR A 68 8.95 6.81 -6.44
C TYR A 68 9.29 7.16 -7.90
N ARG A 69 10.18 6.39 -8.55
CA ARG A 69 10.58 6.65 -9.94
C ARG A 69 9.40 6.53 -10.89
N SER A 70 8.58 5.49 -10.73
CA SER A 70 7.38 5.28 -11.54
C SER A 70 6.34 6.38 -11.30
N TYR A 71 6.10 6.75 -10.04
CA TYR A 71 5.22 7.87 -9.68
C TYR A 71 5.68 9.19 -10.31
N TYR A 72 6.96 9.51 -10.21
CA TYR A 72 7.53 10.76 -10.73
C TYR A 72 7.31 10.91 -12.25
N PHE A 73 7.63 9.86 -13.03
CA PHE A 73 7.41 9.88 -14.47
C PHE A 73 5.93 9.87 -14.84
N LYS A 74 5.11 9.06 -14.16
CA LYS A 74 3.65 9.03 -14.37
C LYS A 74 3.04 10.42 -14.20
N ARG A 75 3.31 11.08 -13.07
CA ARG A 75 2.77 12.42 -12.78
C ARG A 75 3.14 13.41 -13.88
N ARG A 76 4.40 13.41 -14.33
CA ARG A 76 4.85 14.31 -15.40
C ARG A 76 4.19 14.03 -16.75
N ILE A 77 3.95 12.75 -17.07
CA ILE A 77 3.26 12.36 -18.29
C ILE A 77 1.79 12.78 -18.24
N GLN A 78 1.12 12.63 -17.09
CA GLN A 78 -0.26 13.10 -16.92
C GLN A 78 -0.38 14.62 -17.06
N GLU A 79 0.60 15.38 -16.56
CA GLU A 79 0.67 16.83 -16.79
C GLU A 79 0.81 17.16 -18.30
N ILE A 80 1.69 16.46 -19.01
CA ILE A 80 1.90 16.65 -20.46
C ILE A 80 0.68 16.21 -21.26
N GLU A 81 0.03 15.11 -20.87
CA GLU A 81 -1.20 14.63 -21.48
C GLU A 81 -2.32 15.67 -21.34
N GLY A 82 -2.52 16.24 -20.15
CA GLY A 82 -3.49 17.32 -19.95
C GLY A 82 -3.23 18.53 -20.85
N ILE A 83 -1.97 18.98 -20.93
CA ILE A 83 -1.56 20.07 -21.83
C ILE A 83 -1.74 19.67 -23.30
N GLY A 84 -1.45 18.41 -23.64
CA GLY A 84 -1.60 17.87 -24.99
C GLY A 84 -3.05 17.83 -25.43
N VAL A 85 -3.95 17.36 -24.57
CA VAL A 85 -5.40 17.37 -24.79
C VAL A 85 -5.91 18.81 -24.95
N GLU A 86 -5.46 19.73 -24.10
CA GLU A 86 -5.81 21.15 -24.21
C GLU A 86 -5.35 21.75 -25.55
N ARG A 87 -4.10 21.49 -25.96
CA ARG A 87 -3.52 22.01 -27.21
C ARG A 87 -4.08 21.35 -28.47
N ASP A 88 -4.41 20.07 -28.42
CA ASP A 88 -5.02 19.37 -29.55
C ASP A 88 -6.48 19.83 -29.75
N LEU A 89 -7.20 20.08 -28.65
CA LEU A 89 -8.57 20.59 -28.67
C LEU A 89 -8.64 22.09 -29.06
N ALA A 90 -7.71 22.90 -28.58
CA ALA A 90 -7.66 24.35 -28.81
C ALA A 90 -6.84 24.78 -30.04
N GLY A 91 -5.91 23.96 -30.50
CA GLY A 91 -4.89 24.34 -31.50
C GLY A 91 -3.83 25.28 -30.92
N LEU A 92 -2.71 25.45 -31.65
CA LEU A 92 -1.71 26.46 -31.32
C LEU A 92 -2.03 27.77 -32.06
N PRO A 93 -2.44 28.84 -31.36
CA PRO A 93 -2.78 30.09 -32.03
C PRO A 93 -1.55 30.77 -32.62
N MET A 94 -1.65 31.14 -33.89
CA MET A 94 -0.63 31.84 -34.66
C MET A 94 -1.25 33.12 -35.24
N LEU A 95 -0.67 34.27 -34.90
CA LEU A 95 -1.10 35.57 -35.41
C LEU A 95 0.00 36.14 -36.31
N THR A 96 -0.33 36.38 -37.57
CA THR A 96 0.59 36.85 -38.60
C THR A 96 0.28 38.31 -38.94
N PRO A 97 1.28 39.23 -38.83
CA PRO A 97 1.11 40.63 -39.21
C PRO A 97 1.07 40.80 -40.74
N PRO A 98 0.47 41.91 -41.24
CA PRO A 98 0.49 42.24 -42.67
C PRO A 98 1.92 42.49 -43.19
N GLU A 99 2.17 42.24 -44.48
CA GLU A 99 3.50 42.32 -45.13
C GLU A 99 4.26 43.65 -44.95
N LYS A 100 3.57 44.75 -44.60
CA LYS A 100 4.16 46.09 -44.43
C LYS A 100 4.30 46.53 -42.96
N VAL A 101 4.03 45.64 -42.00
CA VAL A 101 4.07 45.94 -40.57
C VAL A 101 5.19 45.14 -39.90
N ASP A 102 6.31 45.82 -39.63
CA ASP A 102 7.42 45.22 -38.89
C ASP A 102 7.25 45.43 -37.37
N ILE A 103 6.55 44.48 -36.74
CA ILE A 103 6.35 44.46 -35.29
C ILE A 103 7.63 44.17 -34.48
N TRP A 104 8.74 43.83 -35.14
CA TRP A 104 10.03 43.57 -34.48
C TRP A 104 10.90 44.82 -34.39
N ASN A 105 10.50 45.92 -35.04
CA ASN A 105 11.21 47.19 -34.98
C ASN A 105 11.11 47.81 -33.57
N THR A 106 12.19 47.68 -32.79
CA THR A 106 12.30 48.21 -31.41
C THR A 106 12.50 49.72 -31.34
N LYS A 107 12.77 50.38 -32.46
CA LYS A 107 12.99 51.84 -32.52
C LYS A 107 11.69 52.64 -32.66
N ASP A 108 10.60 51.99 -33.06
CA ASP A 108 9.29 52.62 -33.19
C ASP A 108 8.39 52.24 -31.99
N ALA A 109 8.01 53.24 -31.19
CA ALA A 109 7.15 53.07 -30.03
C ALA A 109 5.78 52.44 -30.38
N LYS A 110 5.26 52.70 -31.58
CA LYS A 110 4.00 52.10 -32.06
C LYS A 110 4.14 50.61 -32.33
N MET A 111 5.27 50.18 -32.90
CA MET A 111 5.53 48.76 -33.20
C MET A 111 5.76 47.94 -31.93
N VAL A 112 6.46 48.52 -30.95
CA VAL A 112 6.63 47.89 -29.62
C VAL A 112 5.28 47.67 -28.94
N THR A 113 4.38 48.66 -29.01
CA THR A 113 3.03 48.55 -28.44
C THR A 113 2.21 47.49 -29.18
N LEU A 114 2.26 47.51 -30.51
CA LEU A 114 1.53 46.56 -31.37
C LEU A 114 1.96 45.12 -31.12
N LYS A 115 3.26 44.87 -30.96
CA LYS A 115 3.79 43.54 -30.59
C LYS A 115 3.25 43.09 -29.23
N GLY A 116 3.24 43.95 -28.21
CA GLY A 116 2.72 43.62 -26.89
C GLY A 116 1.24 43.27 -26.91
N GLU A 117 0.45 44.02 -27.67
CA GLU A 117 -0.98 43.76 -27.88
C GLU A 117 -1.22 42.44 -28.64
N SER A 118 -0.43 42.15 -29.68
CA SER A 118 -0.47 40.89 -30.41
C SER A 118 -0.11 39.69 -29.53
N GLU A 119 0.94 39.78 -28.73
CA GLU A 119 1.33 38.72 -27.78
C GLU A 119 0.25 38.48 -26.73
N ARG A 120 -0.36 39.56 -26.21
CA ARG A 120 -1.46 39.47 -25.25
C ARG A 120 -2.66 38.77 -25.88
N LEU A 121 -3.03 39.16 -27.10
CA LEU A 121 -4.15 38.58 -27.83
C LEU A 121 -3.96 37.08 -27.99
N VAL A 122 -2.81 36.63 -28.53
CA VAL A 122 -2.49 35.21 -28.75
C VAL A 122 -2.49 34.40 -27.44
N ARG A 123 -2.00 34.97 -26.33
CA ARG A 123 -1.99 34.29 -25.02
C ARG A 123 -3.37 34.24 -24.34
N SER A 124 -4.29 35.13 -24.70
CA SER A 124 -5.64 35.19 -24.10
C SER A 124 -6.68 34.33 -24.81
N ILE A 125 -6.36 33.75 -25.96
CA ILE A 125 -7.31 32.91 -26.73
C ILE A 125 -7.67 31.69 -25.89
N ARG A 126 -8.97 31.51 -25.69
CA ARG A 126 -9.58 30.34 -25.04
C ARG A 126 -10.69 29.81 -25.96
N ARG A 127 -10.85 28.50 -25.96
CA ARG A 127 -12.01 27.84 -26.57
C ARG A 127 -13.08 27.60 -25.53
N ASP A 128 -14.08 28.46 -25.52
CA ASP A 128 -15.26 28.34 -24.68
C ASP A 128 -16.51 28.81 -25.43
N GLU A 129 -17.67 28.76 -24.77
CA GLU A 129 -18.97 29.10 -25.37
C GLU A 129 -19.09 30.57 -25.81
N GLN A 130 -18.13 31.43 -25.46
CA GLN A 130 -18.04 32.84 -25.89
C GLN A 130 -16.85 33.08 -26.85
N GLU A 131 -16.45 32.08 -27.63
CA GLU A 131 -15.33 32.18 -28.56
C GLU A 131 -15.54 33.27 -29.63
N GLY A 132 -14.61 34.22 -29.70
CA GLY A 132 -14.61 35.30 -30.68
C GLY A 132 -13.37 36.17 -30.56
N ILE A 133 -12.77 36.55 -31.70
CA ILE A 133 -11.57 37.38 -31.73
C ILE A 133 -11.77 38.50 -32.73
N VAL A 134 -11.54 39.74 -32.28
CA VAL A 134 -11.46 40.90 -33.15
C VAL A 134 -10.00 41.11 -33.53
N LYS A 135 -9.69 40.95 -34.81
CA LYS A 135 -8.35 41.21 -35.35
C LYS A 135 -8.34 42.49 -36.19
N PRO A 136 -7.23 43.26 -36.21
CA PRO A 136 -7.10 44.40 -37.11
C PRO A 136 -7.08 43.98 -38.59
N TYR A 137 -7.40 44.91 -39.48
CA TYR A 137 -7.40 44.66 -40.93
C TYR A 137 -6.02 44.20 -41.43
N GLY A 138 -6.00 43.19 -42.31
CA GLY A 138 -4.79 42.64 -42.91
C GLY A 138 -4.01 41.63 -42.06
N TRP A 139 -4.42 41.40 -40.81
CA TRP A 139 -3.83 40.36 -39.96
C TRP A 139 -4.46 39.00 -40.25
N THR A 140 -3.70 37.92 -40.11
CA THR A 140 -4.19 36.54 -40.24
C THR A 140 -4.05 35.83 -38.91
N LEU A 141 -5.12 35.18 -38.45
CA LEU A 141 -5.11 34.33 -37.26
C LEU A 141 -5.35 32.90 -37.75
N ASP A 142 -4.40 32.04 -37.49
CA ASP A 142 -4.45 30.62 -37.83
C ASP A 142 -4.35 29.79 -36.54
N LEU A 143 -5.11 28.71 -36.47
CA LEU A 143 -4.94 27.70 -35.43
C LEU A 143 -4.11 26.56 -36.03
N LEU A 144 -2.84 26.50 -35.68
CA LEU A 144 -1.99 25.39 -36.08
C LEU A 144 -2.41 24.16 -35.27
N THR A 145 -3.10 23.24 -35.93
CA THR A 145 -3.40 21.92 -35.38
C THR A 145 -2.27 20.97 -35.75
N THR A 146 -1.88 20.13 -34.81
CA THR A 146 -0.96 19.02 -35.11
C THR A 146 -1.71 17.94 -35.88
N GLY A 147 -1.69 18.03 -37.21
CA GLY A 147 -2.22 16.98 -38.07
C GLY A 147 -1.46 15.66 -37.90
N GLY A 148 -2.04 14.70 -37.18
CA GLY A 148 -1.85 13.27 -37.43
C GLY A 148 -1.06 12.44 -36.42
N ARG A 149 -1.69 11.32 -36.01
CA ARG A 149 -1.21 9.92 -35.86
C ARG A 149 0.07 9.58 -35.08
N ARG A 150 0.82 10.53 -34.53
CA ARG A 150 1.90 10.25 -33.55
C ARG A 150 1.45 10.44 -32.11
N GLN A 151 0.18 10.14 -31.83
CA GLN A 151 -0.31 10.08 -30.46
C GLN A 151 0.26 8.80 -29.86
N PHE A 152 1.32 8.93 -29.06
CA PHE A 152 1.70 7.85 -28.16
C PHE A 152 0.48 7.49 -27.33
N ASP A 153 0.21 6.19 -27.18
CA ASP A 153 -0.84 5.74 -26.27
C ASP A 153 -0.41 6.04 -24.83
N THR A 154 -0.76 7.24 -24.36
CA THR A 154 -0.49 7.72 -23.01
C THR A 154 -1.16 6.84 -21.96
N ASN A 155 -2.35 6.31 -22.28
CA ASN A 155 -3.06 5.37 -21.41
C ASN A 155 -2.26 4.07 -21.20
N ALA A 156 -1.70 3.49 -22.27
CA ALA A 156 -0.82 2.32 -22.15
C ALA A 156 0.45 2.63 -21.34
N ILE A 157 1.03 3.82 -21.51
CA ILE A 157 2.21 4.25 -20.76
C ILE A 157 1.89 4.45 -19.27
N ILE A 158 0.77 5.11 -18.96
CA ILE A 158 0.29 5.35 -17.59
C ILE A 158 -0.02 4.02 -16.91
N THR A 159 -0.76 3.13 -17.58
CA THR A 159 -1.10 1.79 -17.08
C THR A 159 0.15 0.99 -16.73
N ARG A 160 1.21 1.06 -17.57
CA ARG A 160 2.49 0.41 -17.27
C ARG A 160 3.14 0.94 -15.99
N TYR A 161 3.07 2.24 -15.73
CA TYR A 161 3.60 2.81 -14.49
C TYR A 161 2.73 2.45 -13.28
N ASP A 162 1.41 2.40 -13.43
CA ASP A 162 0.50 1.95 -12.36
C ASP A 162 0.74 0.51 -11.97
N GLN A 163 0.92 -0.38 -12.95
CA GLN A 163 1.36 -1.74 -12.71
C GLN A 163 2.70 -1.78 -11.96
N ARG A 164 3.69 -0.97 -12.35
CA ARG A 164 5.00 -0.92 -11.65
C ARG A 164 4.89 -0.40 -10.22
N ILE A 165 4.00 0.54 -9.95
CA ILE A 165 3.74 1.04 -8.59
C ILE A 165 3.09 -0.08 -7.76
N ALA A 166 2.06 -0.75 -8.29
CA ALA A 166 1.40 -1.84 -7.58
C ALA A 166 2.33 -3.03 -7.33
N MET A 167 3.15 -3.41 -8.32
CA MET A 167 4.16 -4.47 -8.20
C MET A 167 5.20 -4.16 -7.11
N SER A 168 5.50 -2.89 -6.84
CA SER A 168 6.49 -2.52 -5.81
C SER A 168 6.09 -2.90 -4.39
N VAL A 169 4.78 -3.11 -4.16
CA VAL A 169 4.21 -3.56 -2.88
C VAL A 169 3.44 -4.89 -3.04
N MET A 170 3.71 -5.63 -4.12
CA MET A 170 3.06 -6.91 -4.44
C MET A 170 1.52 -6.84 -4.51
N ALA A 171 0.96 -5.66 -4.80
CA ALA A 171 -0.48 -5.41 -4.87
C ALA A 171 -1.00 -5.36 -6.32
N ASP A 172 -0.23 -5.88 -7.28
CA ASP A 172 -0.57 -5.83 -8.70
C ASP A 172 -1.74 -6.76 -9.07
N PHE A 173 -2.08 -7.72 -8.21
CA PHE A 173 -3.28 -8.54 -8.37
C PHE A 173 -4.57 -7.72 -8.33
N LEU A 174 -4.58 -6.56 -7.65
CA LEU A 174 -5.73 -5.63 -7.64
C LEU A 174 -6.04 -5.09 -9.05
N LEU A 175 -5.04 -5.07 -9.94
CA LEU A 175 -5.19 -4.58 -11.31
C LEU A 175 -5.64 -5.68 -12.30
N ILE A 176 -5.63 -6.96 -11.90
CA ILE A 176 -5.95 -8.11 -12.77
C ILE A 176 -7.41 -8.10 -13.23
N GLY A 177 -8.33 -7.54 -12.43
CA GLY A 177 -9.73 -7.36 -12.83
C GLY A 177 -9.97 -6.23 -13.85
N HIS A 178 -8.98 -5.35 -14.05
CA HIS A 178 -9.09 -4.20 -14.96
C HIS A 178 -8.59 -4.51 -16.38
N GLN A 179 -7.90 -5.64 -16.57
CA GLN A 179 -7.42 -6.11 -17.87
C GLN A 179 -8.19 -7.35 -18.31
N LYS A 180 -8.58 -7.40 -19.59
CA LYS A 180 -9.45 -8.44 -20.20
C LYS A 180 -8.96 -9.90 -20.07
N VAL A 181 -7.79 -10.17 -19.47
CA VAL A 181 -7.17 -11.50 -19.43
C VAL A 181 -6.47 -11.72 -18.08
N GLY A 182 -7.19 -12.30 -17.11
CA GLY A 182 -6.63 -12.73 -15.83
C GLY A 182 -7.16 -14.11 -15.46
N SER A 183 -6.29 -15.13 -15.38
CA SER A 183 -6.70 -16.45 -14.92
C SER A 183 -6.85 -16.46 -13.40
N PHE A 184 -7.86 -17.18 -12.89
CA PHE A 184 -8.10 -17.32 -11.45
C PHE A 184 -6.86 -17.88 -10.71
N ALA A 185 -6.15 -18.82 -11.34
CA ALA A 185 -4.92 -19.41 -10.81
C ALA A 185 -3.77 -18.39 -10.63
N LEU A 186 -3.62 -17.43 -11.56
CA LEU A 186 -2.61 -16.37 -11.45
C LEU A 186 -2.96 -15.39 -10.34
N ALA A 187 -4.25 -15.05 -10.19
CA ALA A 187 -4.71 -14.18 -9.11
C ALA A 187 -4.47 -14.83 -7.74
N SER A 188 -4.86 -16.11 -7.57
CA SER A 188 -4.62 -16.87 -6.34
C SER A 188 -3.13 -16.92 -5.96
N SER A 189 -2.25 -17.22 -6.92
CA SER A 189 -0.80 -17.26 -6.68
C SER A 189 -0.22 -15.91 -6.20
N LYS A 190 -0.71 -14.79 -6.73
CA LYS A 190 -0.27 -13.45 -6.31
C LYS A 190 -0.83 -13.02 -4.97
N THR A 191 -2.09 -13.34 -4.69
CA THR A 191 -2.68 -13.13 -3.36
C THR A 191 -1.85 -13.87 -2.29
N LYS A 192 -1.38 -15.08 -2.61
CA LYS A 192 -0.53 -15.86 -1.70
C LYS A 192 0.84 -15.21 -1.42
N LEU A 193 1.50 -14.70 -2.45
CA LEU A 193 2.75 -13.94 -2.28
C LEU A 193 2.53 -12.66 -1.46
N PHE A 194 1.41 -11.96 -1.68
CA PHE A 194 1.04 -10.77 -0.93
C PHE A 194 0.78 -11.08 0.55
N ALA A 195 0.02 -12.14 0.85
CA ALA A 195 -0.21 -12.58 2.23
C ALA A 195 1.08 -13.02 2.92
N THR A 196 1.98 -13.71 2.22
CA THR A 196 3.32 -14.05 2.74
C THR A 196 4.11 -12.78 3.11
N ALA A 197 4.07 -11.75 2.26
CA ALA A 197 4.72 -10.46 2.55
C ALA A 197 4.08 -9.75 3.76
N LEU A 198 2.75 -9.77 3.87
CA LEU A 198 2.03 -9.24 5.04
C LEU A 198 2.40 -9.97 6.33
N SER A 199 2.51 -11.31 6.29
CA SER A 199 2.97 -12.12 7.42
C SER A 199 4.36 -11.71 7.89
N GLY A 200 5.25 -11.34 6.97
CA GLY A 200 6.56 -10.77 7.30
C GLY A 200 6.47 -9.46 8.10
N PHE A 201 5.59 -8.54 7.69
CA PHE A 201 5.36 -7.29 8.44
C PHE A 201 4.71 -7.53 9.81
N LEU A 202 3.71 -8.42 9.88
CA LEU A 202 3.08 -8.79 11.15
C LEU A 202 4.08 -9.45 12.10
N ALA A 203 4.95 -10.32 11.59
CA ALA A 203 6.04 -10.92 12.36
C ALA A 203 7.01 -9.85 12.89
N GLY A 204 7.40 -8.87 12.06
CA GLY A 204 8.23 -7.75 12.50
C GLY A 204 7.61 -6.95 13.65
N ILE A 205 6.31 -6.67 13.58
CA ILE A 205 5.58 -5.97 14.64
C ILE A 205 5.49 -6.83 15.91
N ARG A 206 5.06 -8.09 15.75
CA ARG A 206 4.94 -9.08 16.82
C ARG A 206 6.26 -9.22 17.58
N ASP A 207 7.34 -9.38 16.86
CA ASP A 207 8.68 -9.59 17.42
C ASP A 207 9.14 -8.38 18.25
N VAL A 208 8.90 -7.15 17.80
CA VAL A 208 9.22 -5.94 18.58
C VAL A 208 8.42 -5.90 19.88
N ILE A 209 7.13 -6.24 19.84
CA ILE A 209 6.26 -6.25 21.02
C ILE A 209 6.71 -7.34 22.00
N ASN A 210 6.94 -8.56 21.51
CA ASN A 210 7.36 -9.69 22.34
C ASN A 210 8.76 -9.52 22.92
N ARG A 211 9.70 -8.90 22.20
CA ARG A 211 11.06 -8.68 22.70
C ARG A 211 11.18 -7.50 23.64
N HIS A 212 10.42 -6.42 23.42
CA HIS A 212 10.67 -5.15 24.11
C HIS A 212 9.51 -4.60 24.92
N ALA A 213 8.26 -4.94 24.58
CA ALA A 213 7.10 -4.43 25.29
C ALA A 213 6.69 -5.37 26.43
N ILE A 214 6.36 -6.63 26.10
CA ILE A 214 5.78 -7.58 27.06
C ILE A 214 6.74 -7.86 28.23
N PRO A 215 8.03 -8.20 28.01
CA PRO A 215 8.93 -8.54 29.12
C PRO A 215 9.04 -7.39 30.13
N LYS A 216 9.13 -6.14 29.64
CA LYS A 216 9.15 -4.96 30.51
C LYS A 216 7.89 -4.83 31.36
N LEU A 217 6.73 -5.14 30.80
CA LEU A 217 5.47 -5.11 31.53
C LEU A 217 5.41 -6.21 32.59
N VAL A 218 5.86 -7.41 32.27
CA VAL A 218 5.93 -8.56 33.20
C VAL A 218 6.86 -8.23 34.38
N THR A 219 8.07 -7.75 34.10
CA THR A 219 9.05 -7.34 35.13
C THR A 219 8.49 -6.23 36.03
N LEU A 220 7.82 -5.21 35.47
CA LEU A 220 7.22 -4.12 36.25
C LEU A 220 6.06 -4.58 37.14
N ASN A 221 5.39 -5.68 36.81
CA ASN A 221 4.34 -6.28 37.63
C ASN A 221 4.86 -7.30 38.64
N GLY A 222 6.15 -7.65 38.60
CA GLY A 222 6.74 -8.69 39.45
C GLY A 222 6.20 -10.09 39.15
N TRP A 223 5.73 -10.32 37.92
CA TRP A 223 5.27 -11.63 37.48
C TRP A 223 6.46 -12.54 37.15
N ALA A 224 6.27 -13.83 37.36
CA ALA A 224 7.25 -14.85 37.00
C ALA A 224 7.47 -14.84 35.47
N GLU A 225 8.72 -14.92 35.02
CA GLU A 225 9.08 -14.82 33.59
C GLU A 225 8.49 -15.99 32.79
N GLU A 226 8.29 -17.13 33.44
CA GLU A 226 7.67 -18.34 32.90
C GLU A 226 6.20 -18.14 32.52
N LEU A 227 5.54 -17.14 33.11
CA LEU A 227 4.15 -16.79 32.82
C LEU A 227 4.04 -15.64 31.80
N SER A 228 5.14 -15.26 31.15
CA SER A 228 5.13 -14.19 30.17
C SER A 228 4.28 -14.56 28.95
N PRO A 229 3.21 -13.80 28.64
CA PRO A 229 2.43 -14.06 27.45
C PRO A 229 3.22 -13.74 26.18
N THR A 230 2.86 -14.36 25.06
CA THR A 230 3.41 -14.03 23.75
C THR A 230 2.32 -13.55 22.82
N LEU A 231 2.53 -12.41 22.16
CA LEU A 231 1.65 -11.97 21.09
C LEU A 231 1.84 -12.91 19.89
N ALA A 232 0.71 -13.39 19.35
CA ALA A 232 0.62 -14.09 18.08
C ALA A 232 -0.44 -13.42 17.21
N PHE A 233 -0.31 -13.56 15.89
CA PHE A 233 -1.33 -13.13 14.93
C PHE A 233 -1.88 -14.37 14.24
N GLY A 234 -3.17 -14.33 13.89
CA GLY A 234 -3.82 -15.41 13.15
C GLY A 234 -3.39 -15.45 11.69
N ASP A 235 -3.80 -16.51 11.00
CA ASP A 235 -3.50 -16.68 9.59
C ASP A 235 -4.16 -15.60 8.72
N ILE A 236 -3.42 -15.10 7.73
CA ILE A 236 -3.88 -14.05 6.81
C ILE A 236 -4.69 -14.64 5.65
N GLU A 237 -4.34 -15.87 5.25
CA GLU A 237 -5.06 -16.61 4.22
C GLU A 237 -6.15 -17.46 4.85
N THR A 238 -7.33 -17.45 4.25
CA THR A 238 -8.35 -18.46 4.53
C THR A 238 -7.99 -19.74 3.79
N VAL A 239 -7.91 -20.85 4.52
CA VAL A 239 -7.76 -22.17 3.89
C VAL A 239 -8.94 -22.44 2.98
N ASP A 240 -8.68 -22.93 1.77
CA ASP A 240 -9.75 -23.40 0.89
C ASP A 240 -10.38 -24.65 1.51
N LEU A 241 -11.61 -24.50 2.01
CA LEU A 241 -12.34 -25.58 2.68
C LEU A 241 -12.61 -26.76 1.74
N ALA A 242 -12.66 -26.57 0.42
CA ALA A 242 -12.81 -27.65 -0.53
C ALA A 242 -11.51 -28.46 -0.68
N GLU A 243 -10.36 -27.79 -0.75
CA GLU A 243 -9.05 -28.48 -0.75
C GLU A 243 -8.80 -29.18 0.59
N LEU A 244 -9.13 -28.54 1.70
CA LEU A 244 -9.04 -29.11 3.04
C LEU A 244 -9.96 -30.33 3.20
N GLY A 245 -11.21 -30.23 2.74
CA GLY A 245 -12.16 -31.34 2.77
C GLY A 245 -11.68 -32.54 1.96
N LYS A 246 -11.09 -32.30 0.79
CA LYS A 246 -10.47 -33.35 -0.02
C LYS A 246 -9.27 -34.00 0.70
N TYR A 247 -8.37 -33.20 1.24
CA TYR A 247 -7.21 -33.69 2.01
C TYR A 247 -7.63 -34.57 3.20
N ILE A 248 -8.63 -34.13 3.97
CA ILE A 248 -9.18 -34.90 5.10
C ILE A 248 -9.79 -36.21 4.62
N THR A 249 -10.54 -36.18 3.51
CA THR A 249 -11.15 -37.39 2.92
C THR A 249 -10.08 -38.39 2.50
N ASP A 250 -9.00 -37.92 1.86
CA ASP A 250 -7.91 -38.76 1.37
C ASP A 250 -7.15 -39.44 2.54
N ILE A 251 -6.85 -38.69 3.62
CA ILE A 251 -6.14 -39.25 4.79
C ILE A 251 -7.05 -40.15 5.63
N SER A 252 -8.32 -39.77 5.81
CA SER A 252 -9.29 -40.61 6.49
C SER A 252 -9.53 -41.91 5.72
N GLY A 253 -9.59 -41.86 4.38
CA GLY A 253 -9.69 -43.03 3.51
C GLY A 253 -8.45 -43.94 3.57
N ALA A 254 -7.27 -43.36 3.83
CA ALA A 254 -6.03 -44.11 4.07
C ALA A 254 -5.91 -44.69 5.48
N GLY A 255 -6.86 -44.40 6.39
CA GLY A 255 -6.86 -44.86 7.77
C GLY A 255 -5.80 -44.21 8.67
N LEU A 256 -5.30 -43.03 8.27
CA LEU A 256 -4.22 -42.31 8.96
C LEU A 256 -4.71 -41.16 9.86
N LEU A 257 -6.00 -40.82 9.81
CA LEU A 257 -6.61 -39.76 10.62
C LEU A 257 -7.61 -40.37 11.60
N PHE A 258 -7.47 -40.05 12.89
CA PHE A 258 -8.43 -40.41 13.93
C PHE A 258 -9.10 -39.12 14.45
N PRO A 259 -10.43 -39.07 14.55
CA PRO A 259 -11.12 -37.90 15.10
C PRO A 259 -10.71 -37.64 16.55
N ASP A 260 -10.20 -36.44 16.82
CA ASP A 260 -9.90 -35.97 18.17
C ASP A 260 -10.46 -34.56 18.40
N LYS A 261 -10.55 -34.14 19.67
CA LYS A 261 -11.13 -32.84 20.06
C LYS A 261 -10.27 -31.64 19.64
N GLU A 262 -8.96 -31.82 19.50
CA GLU A 262 -8.05 -30.75 19.08
C GLU A 262 -8.15 -30.51 17.57
N LEU A 263 -8.25 -31.58 16.79
CA LEU A 263 -8.52 -31.63 15.38
C LEU A 263 -9.89 -31.03 15.06
N GLU A 264 -10.94 -31.40 15.80
CA GLU A 264 -12.26 -30.78 15.62
C GLU A 264 -12.21 -29.27 15.88
N ARG A 265 -11.55 -28.85 16.97
CA ARG A 265 -11.37 -27.42 17.30
C ARG A 265 -10.59 -26.70 16.22
N HIS A 266 -9.53 -27.30 15.69
CA HIS A 266 -8.73 -26.75 14.61
C HIS A 266 -9.54 -26.60 13.32
N LEU A 267 -10.30 -27.63 12.92
CA LEU A 267 -11.13 -27.59 11.72
C LEU A 267 -12.27 -26.57 11.82
N ARG A 268 -12.89 -26.44 13.00
CA ARG A 268 -13.90 -25.40 13.26
C ARG A 268 -13.30 -24.00 13.16
N ALA A 269 -12.08 -23.80 13.69
CA ALA A 269 -11.38 -22.53 13.55
C ALA A 269 -11.09 -22.18 12.08
N GLN A 270 -10.63 -23.15 11.28
CA GLN A 270 -10.39 -22.95 9.84
C GLN A 270 -11.69 -22.62 9.07
N GLY A 271 -12.81 -23.20 9.49
CA GLY A 271 -14.13 -22.97 8.91
C GLY A 271 -14.88 -21.72 9.43
N ASN A 272 -14.29 -20.93 10.33
CA ASN A 272 -14.98 -19.86 11.07
C ASN A 272 -16.29 -20.34 11.76
N LEU A 273 -16.30 -21.59 12.23
CA LEU A 273 -17.41 -22.20 12.94
C LEU A 273 -17.32 -21.91 14.45
N PRO A 274 -18.44 -21.92 15.18
CA PRO A 274 -18.42 -21.77 16.62
C PRO A 274 -17.59 -22.89 17.29
N PRO A 275 -16.92 -22.59 18.42
CA PRO A 275 -16.15 -23.59 19.15
C PRO A 275 -17.06 -24.77 19.54
N PRO A 276 -16.51 -25.99 19.64
CA PRO A 276 -17.30 -27.14 20.04
C PRO A 276 -17.89 -26.91 21.43
N GLU A 277 -19.16 -27.28 21.62
CA GLU A 277 -19.80 -27.25 22.94
C GLU A 277 -19.02 -28.18 23.88
N GLU A 278 -18.52 -27.65 25.00
CA GLU A 278 -17.89 -28.49 26.02
C GLU A 278 -18.97 -29.35 26.70
N GLY A 279 -19.16 -30.57 26.18
CA GLY A 279 -19.79 -31.66 26.95
C GLY A 279 -20.94 -32.45 26.32
N VAL A 280 -20.84 -32.92 25.06
CA VAL A 280 -21.77 -33.96 24.56
C VAL A 280 -21.02 -35.05 23.77
N ASP A 281 -21.02 -36.24 24.38
CA ASP A 281 -20.91 -37.60 23.85
C ASP A 281 -19.63 -38.11 23.16
N ALA A 282 -18.90 -38.93 23.93
CA ALA A 282 -18.24 -40.11 23.37
C ALA A 282 -19.31 -41.04 22.75
N PRO A 283 -18.98 -41.85 21.71
CA PRO A 283 -19.92 -42.84 21.19
C PRO A 283 -20.41 -43.72 22.36
N PRO A 284 -21.72 -44.05 22.44
CA PRO A 284 -22.20 -44.95 23.48
C PRO A 284 -21.42 -46.27 23.39
N GLU A 285 -20.83 -46.69 24.51
CA GLU A 285 -20.24 -48.03 24.61
C GLU A 285 -21.34 -49.06 24.24
N PRO A 286 -21.02 -50.08 23.43
CA PRO A 286 -21.98 -51.14 23.16
C PRO A 286 -22.38 -51.80 24.48
N ASP A 287 -23.69 -51.96 24.70
CA ASP A 287 -24.24 -52.57 25.92
C ASP A 287 -23.51 -53.89 26.22
N PRO A 288 -23.06 -54.12 27.47
CA PRO A 288 -22.41 -55.37 27.83
C PRO A 288 -23.38 -56.54 27.64
N GLU A 289 -22.91 -57.60 26.97
CA GLU A 289 -23.67 -58.84 26.81
C GLU A 289 -24.12 -59.37 28.18
N PRO A 290 -25.39 -59.80 28.33
CA PRO A 290 -25.89 -60.29 29.61
C PRO A 290 -25.15 -61.57 30.03
N GLU A 291 -24.55 -61.55 31.22
CA GLU A 291 -23.89 -62.71 31.83
C GLU A 291 -24.90 -63.87 32.02
N PRO A 292 -24.48 -65.13 31.78
CA PRO A 292 -25.36 -66.29 31.96
C PRO A 292 -25.70 -66.50 33.44
N GLU A 293 -27.00 -66.64 33.74
CA GLU A 293 -27.50 -66.81 35.11
C GLU A 293 -26.85 -68.02 35.82
N PRO A 294 -26.38 -67.86 37.07
CA PRO A 294 -25.83 -68.96 37.83
C PRO A 294 -26.94 -69.90 38.31
N GLY A 295 -26.86 -71.16 37.89
CA GLY A 295 -27.73 -72.23 38.35
C GLY A 295 -27.71 -72.38 39.87
N LEU A 296 -28.89 -72.36 40.48
CA LEU A 296 -29.08 -72.65 41.90
C LEU A 296 -29.05 -74.18 42.14
N PRO A 297 -28.59 -74.63 43.32
CA PRO A 297 -28.19 -76.01 43.61
C PRO A 297 -29.30 -77.05 43.55
#